data_AF-A0A9P6XA40-F1
#
_entry.id   AF-A0A9P6XA40-F1
#
_cell.length_a   1.000
_cell.length_b   1.000
_cell.length_c   1.000
_cell.angle_alpha   90.00
_cell.angle_beta   90.00
_cell.angle_gamma   90.00
#
_symmetry.space_group_name_H-M   'P 1'
#
loop_
_entity.id
_entity.type
_entity.pdbx_description
1 polymer ?
#
loop_
_entity_poly.entity_id
_entity_poly.type
_entity_poly.pdbx_seq_one_letter_code
_entity_poly.pdbx_strand_id
1 'polypeptide(L)'
;MTHQNPFYPTQAIAPTQPTPTMTNQEEFHQLYTDWLSQDMFKPDLFGFISPPLTASPVSENESSLPPSCDFISLFPDMIDTHLPPPQPVQIQPVKRRLAPLMPKTAIGPCPGPFNPPPVKRKGVEAGDEVAVKRQKNTDAARRSRMKKILKMEHLEDQVKELTFENSRLTTRVAVLESEKGTLSLKEQSLEDRIRVLESQLSEAHRALAIVRS
;
A
#
# COMPACT_ATOMS: atom_id res chain seq x y z
N MET A 1 29.83 -37.20 -59.99
CA MET A 1 28.66 -36.30 -59.96
C MET A 1 29.00 -35.12 -59.06
N THR A 2 29.36 -34.01 -59.68
CA THR A 2 29.85 -32.76 -59.06
C THR A 2 28.67 -31.82 -58.81
N HIS A 3 28.36 -31.51 -57.56
CA HIS A 3 27.40 -30.46 -57.20
C HIS A 3 28.14 -29.15 -56.94
N GLN A 4 27.92 -28.16 -57.81
CA GLN A 4 28.30 -26.76 -57.59
C GLN A 4 27.26 -26.09 -56.67
N ASN A 5 27.75 -25.33 -55.68
CA ASN A 5 26.96 -24.38 -54.90
C ASN A 5 27.13 -22.97 -55.51
N PRO A 6 26.05 -22.25 -55.83
CA PRO A 6 26.17 -20.85 -56.24
C PRO A 6 26.30 -19.93 -55.03
N PHE A 7 27.32 -19.08 -55.10
CA PHE A 7 27.57 -17.89 -54.27
C PHE A 7 26.36 -16.94 -54.29
N TYR A 8 25.92 -16.46 -53.13
CA TYR A 8 25.13 -15.23 -53.02
C TYR A 8 26.00 -14.11 -52.43
N PRO A 9 25.96 -12.88 -52.98
CA PRO A 9 26.72 -11.75 -52.44
C PRO A 9 26.04 -11.14 -51.21
N THR A 10 26.85 -10.85 -50.19
CA THR A 10 26.48 -10.12 -48.98
C THR A 10 26.14 -8.67 -49.33
N GLN A 11 24.88 -8.25 -49.10
CA GLN A 11 24.52 -6.83 -49.18
C GLN A 11 24.93 -6.11 -47.88
N ALA A 12 25.63 -4.99 -48.04
CA ALA A 12 26.03 -4.11 -46.97
C ALA A 12 24.81 -3.39 -46.36
N ILE A 13 24.71 -3.42 -45.03
CA ILE A 13 23.67 -2.74 -44.25
C ILE A 13 24.07 -1.26 -44.13
N ALA A 14 23.22 -0.37 -44.64
CA ALA A 14 23.36 1.07 -44.47
C ALA A 14 23.02 1.49 -43.02
N PRO A 15 23.67 2.53 -42.46
CA PRO A 15 23.35 3.03 -41.12
C PRO A 15 22.00 3.76 -41.12
N THR A 16 21.07 3.23 -40.32
CA THR A 16 19.81 3.86 -39.95
C THR A 16 20.05 5.17 -39.19
N GLN A 17 19.31 6.20 -39.57
CA GLN A 17 19.36 7.52 -38.94
C GLN A 17 18.97 7.48 -37.45
N PRO A 18 19.52 8.37 -36.61
CA PRO A 18 19.14 8.49 -35.22
C PRO A 18 17.70 8.99 -35.08
N THR A 19 16.85 8.16 -34.48
CA THR A 19 15.55 8.54 -33.93
C THR A 19 15.72 9.67 -32.90
N PRO A 20 14.95 10.78 -32.98
CA PRO A 20 14.98 11.82 -31.96
C PRO A 20 14.38 11.28 -30.66
N THR A 21 15.24 11.10 -29.66
CA THR A 21 14.87 10.76 -28.29
C THR A 21 14.42 12.01 -27.52
N MET A 22 13.21 11.92 -26.96
CA MET A 22 12.90 12.26 -25.57
C MET A 22 13.15 13.70 -25.09
N THR A 23 12.18 14.61 -25.31
CA THR A 23 12.04 15.83 -24.49
C THR A 23 10.61 16.11 -24.02
N ASN A 24 9.64 15.25 -24.32
CA ASN A 24 8.22 15.55 -24.04
C ASN A 24 7.74 15.08 -22.65
N GLN A 25 8.54 14.35 -21.87
CA GLN A 25 8.08 13.80 -20.59
C GLN A 25 7.96 14.88 -19.51
N GLU A 26 8.81 15.92 -19.56
CA GLU A 26 8.79 17.05 -18.62
C GLU A 26 7.63 18.01 -18.91
N GLU A 27 7.34 18.31 -20.19
CA GLU A 27 6.18 19.11 -20.57
C GLU A 27 4.85 18.43 -20.19
N PHE A 28 4.78 17.10 -20.32
CA PHE A 28 3.62 16.32 -19.85
C PHE A 28 3.50 16.31 -18.32
N HIS A 29 4.62 16.23 -17.60
CA HIS A 29 4.61 16.34 -16.13
C HIS A 29 4.14 17.74 -15.70
N GLN A 30 4.56 18.80 -16.38
CA GLN A 30 4.13 20.16 -16.08
C GLN A 30 2.65 20.39 -16.37
N LEU A 31 2.13 20.00 -17.54
CA LEU A 31 0.69 20.08 -17.84
C LEU A 31 -0.16 19.25 -16.86
N TYR A 32 0.39 18.15 -16.34
CA TYR A 32 -0.25 17.32 -15.32
C TYR A 32 -0.25 17.98 -13.94
N THR A 33 0.83 18.66 -13.56
CA THR A 33 0.95 19.41 -12.30
C THR A 33 0.02 20.64 -12.30
N ASP A 34 -0.08 21.31 -13.45
CA ASP A 34 -0.94 22.49 -13.66
C ASP A 34 -2.44 22.11 -13.61
N TRP A 35 -2.79 20.94 -14.16
CA TRP A 35 -4.16 20.41 -14.09
C TRP A 35 -4.55 19.96 -12.67
N LEU A 36 -3.65 19.34 -11.91
CA LEU A 36 -3.89 18.97 -10.51
C LEU A 36 -4.03 20.20 -9.59
N SER A 37 -3.33 21.29 -9.91
CA SER A 37 -3.39 22.54 -9.16
C SER A 37 -4.75 23.23 -9.28
N GLN A 38 -5.50 22.95 -10.35
CA GLN A 38 -6.77 23.61 -10.63
C GLN A 38 -7.96 23.11 -9.78
N ASP A 39 -7.89 21.89 -9.23
CA ASP A 39 -9.04 21.27 -8.55
C ASP A 39 -8.85 21.05 -7.03
N MET A 40 -7.68 21.33 -6.43
CA MET A 40 -7.43 20.89 -5.03
C MET A 40 -6.91 21.91 -4.01
N PHE A 41 -6.71 23.19 -4.33
CA PHE A 41 -6.26 24.14 -3.31
C PHE A 41 -7.06 25.45 -3.31
N LYS A 42 -8.15 25.45 -2.54
CA LYS A 42 -8.56 26.64 -1.78
C LYS A 42 -7.88 26.55 -0.41
N PRO A 43 -6.78 27.26 -0.16
CA PRO A 43 -6.10 27.24 1.13
C PRO A 43 -6.69 28.36 2.00
N ASP A 44 -7.93 28.19 2.46
CA ASP A 44 -8.51 29.05 3.49
C ASP A 44 -9.17 28.18 4.55
N LEU A 45 -8.36 27.53 5.42
CA LEU A 45 -8.87 27.20 6.77
C LEU A 45 -7.83 26.87 7.86
N PHE A 46 -6.58 26.53 7.57
CA PHE A 46 -5.65 26.13 8.63
C PHE A 46 -4.44 27.06 8.75
N GLY A 47 -4.73 28.26 9.23
CA GLY A 47 -3.73 29.10 9.89
C GLY A 47 -3.46 28.60 11.30
N PHE A 48 -2.50 27.69 11.47
CA PHE A 48 -1.78 27.50 12.72
C PHE A 48 -0.32 27.18 12.41
N ILE A 49 0.44 28.25 12.17
CA ILE A 49 1.90 28.24 12.17
C ILE A 49 2.31 28.25 13.65
N SER A 50 2.96 27.18 14.10
CA SER A 50 3.82 27.19 15.28
C SER A 50 5.26 26.86 14.85
N PRO A 51 6.27 27.57 15.37
CA PRO A 51 7.64 27.53 14.86
C PRO A 51 8.46 26.34 15.39
N PRO A 52 9.61 26.01 14.76
CA PRO A 52 10.44 24.87 15.11
C PRO A 52 11.43 25.22 16.25
N LEU A 53 11.55 24.33 17.24
CA LEU A 53 12.62 24.40 18.24
C LEU A 53 13.69 23.35 17.96
N THR A 54 14.83 23.88 17.49
CA THR A 54 16.20 23.66 17.97
C THR A 54 16.68 22.24 18.30
N ALA A 55 17.77 21.90 17.61
CA ALA A 55 18.62 20.72 17.74
C ALA A 55 19.12 20.40 19.17
N SER A 56 19.35 19.11 19.41
CA SER A 56 20.38 18.59 20.33
C SER A 56 21.11 17.40 19.69
N PRO A 57 22.44 17.30 19.85
CA PRO A 57 23.25 16.25 19.25
C PRO A 57 23.52 15.07 20.19
N VAL A 58 23.87 13.94 19.55
CA VAL A 58 24.78 12.85 19.99
C VAL A 58 24.43 12.03 21.25
N SER A 59 24.33 10.71 21.07
CA SER A 59 25.19 9.76 21.79
C SER A 59 25.21 8.42 21.04
N GLU A 60 26.42 7.99 20.73
CA GLU A 60 26.74 6.65 20.26
C GLU A 60 26.65 5.67 21.45
N ASN A 61 26.10 4.48 21.23
CA ASN A 61 26.55 3.28 21.93
C ASN A 61 26.14 2.02 21.14
N GLU A 62 27.14 1.32 20.62
CA GLU A 62 27.00 -0.05 20.13
C GLU A 62 26.92 -1.01 21.33
N SER A 63 25.97 -1.95 21.31
CA SER A 63 26.18 -3.29 21.90
C SER A 63 25.11 -4.30 21.45
N SER A 64 25.52 -5.17 20.53
CA SER A 64 25.40 -6.64 20.58
C SER A 64 24.12 -7.34 21.08
N LEU A 65 23.61 -8.21 20.19
CA LEU A 65 22.84 -9.46 20.36
C LEU A 65 21.30 -9.41 20.12
N PRO A 66 20.76 -10.38 19.35
CA PRO A 66 19.32 -10.48 19.10
C PRO A 66 18.62 -11.24 20.24
N PRO A 67 17.59 -10.69 20.89
CA PRO A 67 16.64 -11.52 21.60
C PRO A 67 15.73 -12.20 20.56
N SER A 68 15.64 -13.52 20.65
CA SER A 68 14.63 -14.33 20.01
C SER A 68 13.25 -13.68 20.19
N CYS A 69 12.57 -13.40 19.08
CA CYS A 69 11.19 -12.96 19.08
C CYS A 69 10.31 -14.07 19.64
N ASP A 70 10.18 -14.13 20.95
CA ASP A 70 9.04 -14.78 21.57
C ASP A 70 7.81 -14.00 21.10
N PHE A 71 7.07 -14.62 20.18
CA PHE A 71 5.76 -14.16 19.76
C PHE A 71 4.87 -14.11 21.01
N ILE A 72 4.82 -12.96 21.66
CA ILE A 72 3.80 -12.63 22.64
C ILE A 72 2.51 -12.57 21.82
N SER A 73 1.79 -13.70 21.79
CA SER A 73 0.46 -13.80 21.22
C SER A 73 -0.44 -12.81 21.94
N LEU A 74 -0.63 -11.64 21.31
CA LEU A 74 -1.44 -10.52 21.81
C LEU A 74 -2.94 -10.87 21.91
N PHE A 75 -3.33 -12.10 21.59
CA PHE A 75 -4.70 -12.60 21.64
C PHE A 75 -4.74 -14.06 22.15
N PRO A 76 -4.68 -14.29 23.48
CA PRO A 76 -4.85 -15.63 24.06
C PRO A 76 -6.23 -16.26 23.78
N ASP A 77 -7.25 -15.43 23.55
CA ASP A 77 -8.65 -15.89 23.42
C ASP A 77 -9.06 -16.37 22.02
N MET A 78 -8.13 -16.37 21.05
CA MET A 78 -8.45 -16.74 19.66
C MET A 78 -7.97 -18.14 19.25
N ILE A 79 -7.56 -18.98 20.22
CA ILE A 79 -7.04 -20.34 19.94
C ILE A 79 -7.94 -21.49 20.41
N ASP A 80 -9.02 -21.24 21.14
CA ASP A 80 -10.01 -22.28 21.45
C ASP A 80 -11.12 -22.34 20.40
N THR A 81 -10.75 -22.79 19.20
CA THR A 81 -11.72 -23.36 18.26
C THR A 81 -11.37 -24.82 18.00
N HIS A 82 -12.01 -25.70 18.77
CA HIS A 82 -12.22 -27.13 18.46
C HIS A 82 -13.09 -27.29 17.19
N LEU A 83 -12.71 -26.64 16.09
CA LEU A 83 -13.35 -26.83 14.81
C LEU A 83 -12.83 -28.13 14.17
N PRO A 84 -13.72 -29.04 13.74
CA PRO A 84 -13.30 -30.22 13.02
C PRO A 84 -12.56 -29.82 11.74
N PRO A 85 -11.56 -30.60 11.30
CA PRO A 85 -10.83 -30.30 10.07
C PRO A 85 -11.82 -30.15 8.92
N PRO A 86 -11.70 -29.10 8.10
CA PRO A 86 -12.59 -28.91 6.96
C PRO A 86 -12.45 -30.13 6.06
N GLN A 87 -13.53 -30.89 5.92
CA GLN A 87 -13.57 -31.98 4.97
C GLN A 87 -13.25 -31.43 3.57
N PRO A 88 -12.42 -32.12 2.77
CA PRO A 88 -12.18 -31.71 1.41
C PRO A 88 -13.52 -31.68 0.68
N VAL A 89 -14.00 -30.47 0.38
CA VAL A 89 -15.18 -30.28 -0.44
C VAL A 89 -14.86 -30.91 -1.79
N GLN A 90 -15.45 -32.07 -2.07
CA GLN A 90 -15.45 -32.65 -3.41
C GLN A 90 -16.10 -31.61 -4.33
N ILE A 91 -15.26 -30.88 -5.07
CA ILE A 91 -15.70 -30.04 -6.18
C ILE A 91 -16.17 -31.02 -7.26
N GLN A 92 -17.43 -31.42 -7.16
CA GLN A 92 -18.14 -32.01 -8.28
C GLN A 92 -18.00 -31.03 -9.45
N PRO A 93 -17.55 -31.46 -10.63
CA PRO A 93 -17.58 -30.63 -11.83
C PRO A 93 -19.05 -30.43 -12.21
N VAL A 94 -19.70 -29.45 -11.58
CA VAL A 94 -20.99 -28.97 -12.02
C VAL A 94 -20.74 -28.40 -13.40
N LYS A 95 -21.17 -29.14 -14.42
CA LYS A 95 -21.26 -28.71 -15.81
C LYS A 95 -22.10 -27.44 -15.84
N ARG A 96 -21.44 -26.29 -15.62
CA ARG A 96 -22.02 -24.98 -15.92
C ARG A 96 -22.22 -24.99 -17.43
N ARG A 97 -23.45 -25.28 -17.84
CA ARG A 97 -23.89 -24.98 -19.20
C ARG A 97 -23.61 -23.50 -19.41
N LEU A 98 -22.68 -23.20 -20.31
CA LEU A 98 -22.50 -21.89 -20.87
C LEU A 98 -23.83 -21.51 -21.51
N ALA A 99 -24.65 -20.74 -20.78
CA ALA A 99 -25.77 -20.07 -21.40
C ALA A 99 -25.16 -18.98 -22.30
N PRO A 100 -25.43 -18.98 -23.61
CA PRO A 100 -25.05 -17.87 -24.46
C PRO A 100 -25.77 -16.63 -23.94
N LEU A 101 -25.01 -15.61 -23.56
CA LEU A 101 -25.52 -14.29 -23.21
C LEU A 101 -26.00 -13.61 -24.50
N MET A 102 -27.15 -14.05 -25.01
CA MET A 102 -27.83 -13.42 -26.14
C MET A 102 -28.64 -12.23 -25.61
N PRO A 103 -28.40 -10.99 -26.06
CA PRO A 103 -29.37 -9.93 -25.87
C PRO A 103 -30.63 -10.26 -26.69
N LYS A 104 -31.75 -10.45 -25.98
CA LYS A 104 -33.08 -10.58 -26.58
C LYS A 104 -33.50 -9.23 -27.15
N THR A 105 -33.33 -9.04 -28.45
CA THR A 105 -34.21 -8.17 -29.24
C THR A 105 -34.99 -9.07 -30.19
N ALA A 106 -36.29 -9.15 -29.96
CA ALA A 106 -37.22 -10.02 -30.66
C ALA A 106 -37.21 -9.78 -32.18
N ILE A 107 -37.12 -10.88 -32.91
CA ILE A 107 -37.34 -10.98 -34.35
C ILE A 107 -38.85 -11.11 -34.58
N GLY A 108 -39.44 -10.14 -35.27
CA GLY A 108 -40.68 -10.33 -36.06
C GLY A 108 -40.34 -10.86 -37.46
N PRO A 109 -41.30 -11.48 -38.19
CA PRO A 109 -41.01 -12.46 -39.23
C PRO A 109 -40.95 -11.87 -40.65
N CYS A 110 -39.94 -12.26 -41.43
CA CYS A 110 -40.12 -12.46 -42.89
C CYS A 110 -38.92 -13.15 -43.54
N PRO A 111 -39.12 -14.28 -44.25
CA PRO A 111 -38.17 -14.80 -45.22
C PRO A 111 -38.37 -14.04 -46.54
N GLY A 112 -37.55 -13.02 -46.77
CA GLY A 112 -37.43 -12.35 -48.06
C GLY A 112 -36.05 -12.64 -48.67
N PRO A 113 -35.94 -12.78 -50.01
CA PRO A 113 -34.66 -13.01 -50.66
C PRO A 113 -33.72 -11.85 -50.37
N PHE A 114 -32.48 -12.20 -50.00
CA PHE A 114 -31.37 -11.29 -49.77
C PHE A 114 -31.21 -10.29 -50.93
N ASN A 115 -31.70 -9.07 -50.74
CA ASN A 115 -31.13 -7.90 -51.37
C ASN A 115 -30.36 -7.14 -50.28
N PRO A 116 -29.03 -7.03 -50.37
CA PRO A 116 -28.30 -6.14 -49.47
C PRO A 116 -28.89 -4.73 -49.66
N PRO A 117 -29.30 -4.05 -48.59
CA PRO A 117 -29.78 -2.68 -48.72
C PRO A 117 -28.68 -1.85 -49.38
N PRO A 118 -29.01 -0.99 -50.35
CA PRO A 118 -28.03 -0.11 -50.95
C PRO A 118 -27.46 0.74 -49.82
N VAL A 119 -26.18 0.50 -49.53
CA VAL A 119 -25.32 1.36 -48.71
C VAL A 119 -25.42 2.76 -49.27
N LYS A 120 -26.38 3.54 -48.75
CA LYS A 120 -26.39 4.99 -48.88
C LYS A 120 -25.13 5.45 -48.18
N ARG A 121 -24.12 5.74 -49.02
CA ARG A 121 -22.82 6.25 -48.66
C ARG A 121 -23.00 7.59 -47.95
N LYS A 122 -23.29 7.56 -46.65
CA LYS A 122 -22.89 8.60 -45.71
C LYS A 122 -21.54 8.16 -45.14
N GLY A 123 -20.60 7.95 -46.06
CA GLY A 123 -19.44 7.06 -45.89
C GLY A 123 -18.12 7.75 -45.56
N VAL A 124 -18.14 9.03 -45.20
CA VAL A 124 -16.91 9.76 -44.85
C VAL A 124 -17.01 10.26 -43.40
N GLU A 125 -18.04 11.06 -43.08
CA GLU A 125 -18.26 11.60 -41.73
C GLU A 125 -18.44 10.53 -40.62
N ALA A 126 -19.10 9.40 -40.92
CA ALA A 126 -19.32 8.33 -39.93
C ALA A 126 -18.04 7.52 -39.64
N GLY A 127 -17.10 7.46 -40.60
CA GLY A 127 -15.80 6.83 -40.40
C GLY A 127 -14.90 7.68 -39.51
N ASP A 128 -14.92 8.99 -39.74
CA ASP A 128 -14.18 9.97 -38.96
C ASP A 128 -14.70 10.06 -37.52
N GLU A 129 -16.02 10.01 -37.31
CA GLU A 129 -16.60 9.97 -35.96
C GLU A 129 -16.19 8.71 -35.18
N VAL A 130 -16.13 7.55 -35.85
CA VAL A 130 -15.68 6.29 -35.25
C VAL A 130 -14.18 6.34 -34.92
N ALA A 131 -13.35 6.92 -35.78
CA ALA A 131 -11.93 7.09 -35.54
C ALA A 131 -11.69 8.00 -34.32
N VAL A 132 -12.40 9.12 -34.22
CA VAL A 132 -12.34 10.04 -33.08
C VAL A 132 -12.77 9.34 -31.78
N LYS A 133 -13.84 8.52 -31.79
CA LYS A 133 -14.26 7.76 -30.59
C LYS A 133 -13.22 6.74 -30.15
N ARG A 134 -12.58 6.04 -31.09
CA ARG A 134 -11.48 5.10 -30.79
C ARG A 134 -10.28 5.83 -30.20
N GLN A 135 -9.92 6.99 -30.74
CA GLN A 135 -8.85 7.81 -30.20
C GLN A 135 -9.17 8.27 -28.76
N LYS A 136 -10.37 8.81 -28.53
CA LYS A 136 -10.82 9.22 -27.18
C LYS A 136 -10.85 8.07 -26.19
N ASN A 137 -11.32 6.89 -26.59
CA ASN A 137 -11.34 5.71 -25.71
C ASN A 137 -9.91 5.22 -25.40
N THR A 138 -9.01 5.26 -26.39
CA THR A 138 -7.59 4.93 -26.20
C THR A 138 -6.95 5.86 -25.19
N ASP A 139 -7.22 7.16 -25.29
CA ASP A 139 -6.74 8.15 -24.31
C ASP A 139 -7.36 7.93 -22.93
N ALA A 140 -8.67 7.68 -22.85
CA ALA A 140 -9.34 7.37 -21.60
C ALA A 140 -8.76 6.12 -20.91
N ALA A 141 -8.44 5.08 -21.67
CA ALA A 141 -7.80 3.88 -21.15
C ALA A 141 -6.38 4.17 -20.64
N ARG A 142 -5.61 5.00 -21.36
CA ARG A 142 -4.28 5.45 -20.93
C ARG A 142 -4.36 6.24 -19.61
N ARG A 143 -5.25 7.23 -19.52
CA ARG A 143 -5.48 8.02 -18.30
C ARG A 143 -5.92 7.14 -17.13
N SER A 144 -6.78 6.16 -17.39
CA SER A 144 -7.24 5.23 -16.36
C SER A 144 -6.10 4.37 -15.81
N ARG A 145 -5.23 3.87 -16.68
CA ARG A 145 -4.02 3.13 -16.27
C ARG A 145 -3.08 4.02 -15.46
N MET A 146 -2.83 5.24 -15.93
CA MET A 146 -1.96 6.19 -15.22
C MET A 146 -2.51 6.51 -13.82
N LYS A 147 -3.80 6.84 -13.71
CA LYS A 147 -4.45 7.09 -12.42
C LYS A 147 -4.33 5.90 -11.46
N LYS A 148 -4.40 4.68 -11.99
CA LYS A 148 -4.22 3.47 -11.18
C LYS A 148 -2.79 3.35 -10.67
N ILE A 149 -1.79 3.57 -11.51
CA ILE A 149 -0.37 3.50 -11.12
C ILE A 149 -0.09 4.51 -10.01
N LEU A 150 -0.50 5.76 -10.18
CA LEU A 150 -0.31 6.80 -9.17
C LEU A 150 -1.02 6.50 -7.85
N LYS A 151 -2.23 5.94 -7.91
CA LYS A 151 -2.93 5.50 -6.70
C LYS A 151 -2.19 4.36 -6.01
N MET A 152 -1.60 3.42 -6.76
CA MET A 152 -0.79 2.35 -6.20
C MET A 152 0.47 2.91 -5.53
N GLU A 153 1.20 3.80 -6.20
CA GLU A 153 2.40 4.47 -5.65
C GLU A 153 2.07 5.23 -4.36
N HIS A 154 1.00 6.02 -4.35
CA HIS A 154 0.56 6.73 -3.16
C HIS A 154 0.22 5.80 -1.99
N LEU A 155 -0.45 4.67 -2.26
CA LEU A 155 -0.76 3.68 -1.24
C LEU A 155 0.51 3.00 -0.72
N GLU A 156 1.48 2.72 -1.59
CA GLU A 156 2.78 2.17 -1.19
C GLU A 156 3.53 3.13 -0.27
N ASP A 157 3.50 4.42 -0.55
CA ASP A 157 4.13 5.44 0.30
C ASP A 157 3.40 5.60 1.64
N GLN A 158 2.07 5.57 1.65
CA GLN A 158 1.30 5.55 2.90
C GLN A 158 1.63 4.32 3.75
N VAL A 159 1.79 3.15 3.13
CA VAL A 159 2.19 1.93 3.85
C VAL A 159 3.60 2.10 4.44
N LYS A 160 4.56 2.65 3.68
CA LYS A 160 5.91 2.92 4.20
C LYS A 160 5.88 3.89 5.38
N GLU A 161 5.13 4.98 5.28
CA GLU A 161 4.99 5.97 6.35
C GLU A 161 4.34 5.37 7.59
N LEU A 162 3.21 4.68 7.43
CA LEU A 162 2.49 4.05 8.54
C LEU A 162 3.30 2.93 9.20
N THR A 163 4.07 2.15 8.43
CA THR A 163 4.94 1.10 8.98
C THR A 163 6.14 1.68 9.72
N PHE A 164 6.73 2.75 9.21
CA PHE A 164 7.77 3.49 9.91
C PHE A 164 7.25 4.08 11.23
N GLU A 165 6.10 4.74 11.19
CA GLU A 165 5.49 5.34 12.38
C GLU A 165 5.11 4.28 13.41
N ASN A 166 4.52 3.16 12.96
CA ASN A 166 4.21 2.03 13.84
C ASN A 166 5.47 1.47 14.52
N SER A 167 6.57 1.32 13.77
CA SER A 167 7.84 0.85 14.32
C SER A 167 8.38 1.84 15.36
N ARG A 168 8.35 3.14 15.05
CA ARG A 168 8.78 4.21 15.96
C ARG A 168 7.97 4.23 17.26
N LEU A 169 6.65 4.16 17.15
CA LEU A 169 5.74 4.16 18.30
C LEU A 169 5.94 2.89 19.15
N THR A 170 6.06 1.73 18.52
CA THR A 170 6.34 0.46 19.20
C THR A 170 7.62 0.54 20.01
N THR A 171 8.72 1.06 19.44
CA THR A 171 9.97 1.27 20.19
C THR A 171 9.77 2.22 21.37
N ARG A 172 9.03 3.32 21.18
CA ARG A 172 8.79 4.28 22.26
C ARG A 172 7.98 3.67 23.40
N VAL A 173 6.96 2.87 23.09
CA VAL A 173 6.17 2.14 24.08
C VAL A 173 7.06 1.18 24.87
N ALA A 174 7.88 0.37 24.19
CA ALA A 174 8.78 -0.57 24.87
C ALA A 174 9.75 0.12 25.84
N VAL A 175 10.32 1.27 25.43
CA VAL A 175 11.19 2.09 26.30
C VAL A 175 10.41 2.57 27.52
N LEU A 176 9.24 3.18 27.32
CA LEU A 176 8.43 3.70 28.42
C LEU A 176 7.95 2.61 29.38
N GLU A 177 7.62 1.42 28.87
CA GLU A 177 7.26 0.26 29.69
C GLU A 177 8.45 -0.21 30.56
N SER A 178 9.66 -0.22 30.00
CA SER A 178 10.88 -0.55 30.76
C SER A 178 11.20 0.48 31.85
N GLU A 179 11.02 1.78 31.55
CA GLU A 179 11.21 2.87 32.50
C GLU A 179 10.18 2.80 33.62
N LYS A 180 8.90 2.58 33.27
CA LYS A 180 7.81 2.38 34.23
C LYS A 180 8.09 1.19 35.15
N GLY A 181 8.50 0.04 34.60
CA GLY A 181 8.85 -1.13 35.39
C GLY A 181 9.99 -0.84 36.37
N THR A 182 11.03 -0.15 35.91
CA THR A 182 12.18 0.24 36.75
C THR A 182 11.77 1.19 37.88
N LEU A 183 10.93 2.18 37.60
CA LEU A 183 10.43 3.12 38.61
C LEU A 183 9.54 2.42 39.64
N SER A 184 8.64 1.54 39.18
CA SER A 184 7.77 0.77 40.06
C SER A 184 8.54 -0.15 41.01
N LEU A 185 9.61 -0.80 40.54
CA LEU A 185 10.49 -1.60 41.40
C LEU A 185 11.21 -0.74 42.46
N LYS A 186 11.65 0.47 42.08
CA LYS A 186 12.27 1.41 43.03
C LYS A 186 11.27 1.90 44.08
N GLU A 187 10.06 2.23 43.65
CA GLU A 187 8.96 2.62 44.54
C GLU A 187 8.66 1.53 45.57
N GLN A 188 8.47 0.28 45.11
CA GLN A 188 8.25 -0.86 46.00
C GLN A 188 9.42 -1.06 47.00
N SER A 189 10.67 -0.95 46.53
CA SER A 189 11.84 -1.07 47.40
C SER A 189 11.88 0.02 48.48
N LEU A 190 11.48 1.25 48.14
CA LEU A 190 11.40 2.36 49.09
C LEU A 190 10.26 2.16 50.09
N GLU A 191 9.09 1.73 49.62
CA GLU A 191 7.94 1.41 50.49
C GLU A 191 8.28 0.32 51.51
N ASP A 192 8.94 -0.76 51.07
CA ASP A 192 9.36 -1.83 51.98
C ASP A 192 10.39 -1.32 53.00
N ARG A 193 11.31 -0.46 52.58
CA ARG A 193 12.27 0.17 53.49
C ARG A 193 11.60 1.09 54.50
N ILE A 194 10.62 1.89 54.08
CA ILE A 194 9.82 2.74 54.96
C ILE A 194 9.10 1.86 55.99
N ARG A 195 8.43 0.78 55.55
CA ARG A 195 7.72 -0.15 56.44
C ARG A 195 8.65 -0.74 57.51
N VAL A 196 9.87 -1.12 57.13
CA VAL A 196 10.88 -1.63 58.09
C VAL A 196 11.27 -0.55 59.09
N LEU A 197 11.56 0.67 58.63
CA LEU A 197 11.95 1.79 59.49
C LEU A 197 10.83 2.20 60.45
N GLU A 198 9.58 2.22 59.98
CA GLU A 198 8.40 2.49 60.80
C GLU A 198 8.21 1.41 61.88
N SER A 199 8.42 0.14 61.52
CA SER A 199 8.40 -0.97 62.49
C SER A 199 9.45 -0.78 63.59
N GLN A 200 10.70 -0.48 63.20
CA GLN A 200 11.80 -0.22 64.13
C GLN A 200 11.51 0.99 65.04
N LEU A 201 10.96 2.07 64.49
CA LEU A 201 10.57 3.25 65.27
C LEU A 201 9.49 2.90 66.31
N SER A 202 8.49 2.11 65.90
CA SER A 202 7.42 1.67 66.80
C SER A 202 7.94 0.76 67.93
N GLU A 203 8.94 -0.06 67.66
CA GLU A 203 9.57 -0.95 68.64
C GLU A 203 10.42 -0.14 69.62
N ALA A 204 11.23 0.79 69.12
CA ALA A 204 12.02 1.69 69.96
C ALA A 204 11.12 2.53 70.88
N HIS A 205 10.00 3.05 70.39
CA HIS A 205 9.01 3.76 71.21
C HIS A 205 8.41 2.86 72.30
N ARG A 206 8.07 1.61 71.98
CA ARG A 206 7.58 0.63 72.97
C ARG A 206 8.64 0.33 74.03
N ALA A 207 9.89 0.12 73.64
CA ALA A 207 10.98 -0.15 74.57
C ALA A 207 11.22 1.03 75.54
N LEU A 208 11.24 2.27 75.02
CA LEU A 208 11.41 3.47 75.85
C LEU A 208 10.23 3.70 76.81
N ALA A 209 9.01 3.36 76.41
CA ALA A 209 7.83 3.44 77.28
C ALA A 209 7.93 2.46 78.46
N ILE A 210 8.42 1.24 78.22
CA ILE A 210 8.62 0.21 79.26
C ILE A 210 9.70 0.64 80.26
N VAL A 211 10.80 1.24 79.81
CA VAL A 211 11.90 1.66 80.71
C VAL A 211 11.49 2.83 81.62
N ARG A 212 10.49 3.63 81.21
CA ARG A 212 10.01 4.79 81.97
C ARG A 212 8.86 4.47 82.95
N SER A 213 8.23 3.31 82.82
CA SER A 213 7.17 2.83 83.73
C SER A 213 7.75 2.02 84.87
#